data_AF-A0A1F2RB63-F1
#
_entry.id   AF-A0A1F2RB63-F1
#
_cell.length_a   1.000
_cell.length_b   1.000
_cell.length_c   1.000
_cell.angle_alpha   90.00
_cell.angle_beta   90.00
_cell.angle_gamma   90.00
#
_symmetry.space_group_name_H-M   'P 1'
#
loop_
_entity.id
_entity.type
_entity.pdbx_description
1 polymer ?
#
loop_
_entity_poly.entity_id
_entity_poly.type
_entity_poly.pdbx_seq_one_letter_code
_entity_poly.pdbx_strand_id
1 'polypeptide(L)' 'MRTTVDIPDPTYRELKSKAARQGCSVKELILGCVEKELRPRTRRRGRIELPIIKSKQPGILRLTNEAIYEVIPFP' A
#
# COMPACT_ATOMS: atom_id res chain seq x y z
N MET A 1 24.55 -17.07 -9.58
CA MET A 1 25.28 -16.92 -10.86
C MET A 1 25.61 -15.45 -11.10
N ARG A 2 26.66 -15.14 -11.86
CA ARG A 2 26.97 -13.77 -12.30
C ARG A 2 26.39 -13.58 -13.71
N THR A 3 25.57 -12.55 -13.90
CA THR A 3 24.96 -12.22 -15.18
C THR A 3 25.33 -10.79 -15.54
N THR A 4 25.76 -10.57 -16.79
CA THR A 4 25.99 -9.25 -17.35
C THR A 4 24.77 -8.86 -18.18
N VAL A 5 24.27 -7.65 -18.00
CA VAL A 5 23.12 -7.10 -18.72
C VAL A 5 23.47 -5.70 -19.20
N ASP A 6 23.15 -5.40 -20.44
CA ASP A 6 23.35 -4.07 -21.01
C ASP A 6 22.23 -3.13 -20.57
N ILE A 7 22.61 -2.03 -19.94
CA ILE A 7 21.69 -1.00 -19.46
C ILE A 7 22.18 0.34 -20.02
N PRO A 8 21.35 1.07 -20.80
CA PRO A 8 21.71 2.39 -21.27
C PRO A 8 22.11 3.34 -20.13
N ASP A 9 23.11 4.18 -20.35
CA ASP A 9 23.59 5.17 -19.37
C ASP A 9 22.47 5.99 -18.71
N PRO A 10 21.47 6.56 -19.42
CA PRO A 10 20.40 7.32 -18.76
C PRO A 10 19.61 6.46 -17.76
N THR A 11 19.29 5.22 -18.14
CA THR A 11 18.58 4.27 -17.27
C THR A 11 19.41 3.87 -16.06
N TYR A 12 20.72 3.66 -16.24
CA TYR A 12 21.62 3.33 -15.14
C TYR A 12 21.74 4.48 -14.12
N ARG A 13 21.75 5.75 -14.57
CA ARG A 13 21.75 6.92 -13.69
C ARG A 13 20.50 6.98 -12.81
N GLU A 14 19.33 6.75 -13.40
CA GLU A 14 18.07 6.69 -12.65
C GLU A 14 18.07 5.56 -11.62
N LEU A 15 18.56 4.37 -12.00
CA LEU A 15 18.69 3.25 -11.08
C LEU A 15 19.60 3.59 -9.89
N LYS A 16 20.73 4.26 -10.14
CA LYS A 16 21.65 4.69 -9.09
C LYS A 16 21.02 5.69 -8.13
N SER A 17 20.33 6.71 -8.65
CA SER A 17 19.61 7.68 -7.83
C SER A 17 18.50 7.02 -7.01
N LYS A 18 17.76 6.07 -7.60
CA LYS A 18 16.70 5.33 -6.90
C LYS A 18 17.26 4.44 -5.79
N ALA A 19 18.37 3.75 -6.04
CA ALA A 19 19.04 2.90 -5.07
C ALA A 19 19.57 3.71 -3.88
N ALA A 20 20.21 4.86 -4.14
CA ALA A 20 20.64 5.79 -3.10
C ALA A 20 19.47 6.28 -2.23
N ARG A 21 18.34 6.64 -2.85
CA ARG A 21 17.13 7.07 -2.12
C ARG A 21 16.51 5.96 -1.27
N GLN A 22 16.70 4.70 -1.64
CA GLN A 22 16.21 3.53 -0.90
C GLN A 22 17.22 2.97 0.11
N GLY A 23 18.44 3.54 0.17
CA GLY A 23 19.50 3.05 1.05
C GLY A 23 20.02 1.66 0.66
N CYS A 24 19.92 1.27 -0.61
CA CYS A 24 20.37 -0.04 -1.10
C CYS A 24 21.33 0.11 -2.28
N SER A 25 22.00 -0.98 -2.64
CA SER A 25 22.83 -1.05 -3.83
C SER A 25 21.99 -1.22 -5.11
N VAL A 26 22.54 -0.80 -6.24
CA VAL A 26 21.89 -0.99 -7.56
C VAL A 26 21.63 -2.48 -7.84
N LYS A 27 22.53 -3.36 -7.40
CA LYS A 27 22.38 -4.82 -7.54
C LYS A 27 21.17 -5.35 -6.76
N GLU A 28 21.01 -4.95 -5.50
CA GLU A 28 19.86 -5.36 -4.67
C GLU A 28 18.55 -4.83 -5.24
N LEU A 29 18.55 -3.59 -5.73
CA LEU A 29 17.39 -2.99 -6.37
C LEU A 29 16.97 -3.76 -7.63
N ILE A 30 17.92 -4.10 -8.50
CA ILE A 30 17.65 -4.90 -9.71
C ILE A 30 17.12 -6.28 -9.33
N LEU A 31 17.77 -6.97 -8.39
CA LEU A 31 17.35 -8.30 -7.94
C LEU A 31 15.92 -8.27 -7.39
N GLY A 32 15.60 -7.33 -6.50
CA GLY A 32 14.27 -7.20 -5.91
C GLY A 32 13.19 -6.82 -6.93
N CYS A 33 13.54 -6.07 -7.98
CA CYS A 33 12.64 -5.80 -9.10
C CYS A 33 12.37 -7.07 -9.92
N VAL A 34 13.40 -7.84 -10.27
CA VAL A 34 13.25 -9.08 -11.02
C VAL A 34 12.41 -10.10 -10.24
N GLU A 35 12.67 -10.26 -8.94
CA GLU A 35 11.88 -11.15 -8.08
C GLU A 35 10.40 -10.72 -8.00
N LYS A 36 10.12 -9.41 -7.96
CA LYS A 36 8.74 -8.90 -7.96
C LYS A 36 8.03 -9.14 -9.28
N GLU A 37 8.72 -8.97 -10.41
CA GLU A 37 8.17 -9.24 -11.75
C GLU A 37 7.91 -10.73 -11.97
N LEU A 38 8.78 -11.61 -11.47
CA LEU A 38 8.62 -13.07 -11.57
C LEU A 38 7.56 -13.64 -10.63
N ARG A 39 7.18 -12.91 -9.57
CA ARG A 39 6.10 -13.35 -8.70
C ARG A 39 4.79 -13.33 -9.48
N PRO A 40 4.01 -14.43 -9.46
CA PRO A 40 2.71 -14.46 -10.10
C PRO A 40 1.87 -13.32 -9.51
N ARG A 41 1.33 -12.45 -10.37
CA ARG A 41 0.37 -11.42 -9.95
C ARG A 41 -0.74 -12.14 -9.20
N THR A 42 -0.77 -11.99 -7.89
CA THR A 42 -1.87 -12.52 -7.09
C THR A 42 -3.13 -11.91 -7.65
N ARG A 43 -4.11 -12.76 -8.00
CA ARG A 43 -5.41 -12.30 -8.50
C ARG A 43 -5.86 -11.15 -7.61
N ARG A 44 -6.27 -10.03 -8.22
CA ARG A 44 -6.78 -8.84 -7.53
C ARG A 44 -7.57 -9.32 -6.32
N ARG A 45 -7.13 -8.95 -5.11
CA ARG A 45 -7.86 -9.25 -3.87
C ARG A 45 -9.32 -8.92 -4.17
N GLY A 46 -10.19 -9.90 -3.97
CA GLY A 46 -11.61 -9.79 -4.30
C GLY A 46 -12.19 -8.48 -3.77
N ARG A 47 -13.24 -7.98 -4.43
CA ARG A 47 -13.87 -6.71 -4.08
C ARG A 47 -14.11 -6.66 -2.57
N ILE A 48 -13.48 -5.70 -1.90
CA ILE A 48 -13.60 -5.55 -0.45
C ILE A 48 -15.03 -5.08 -0.18
N GLU A 49 -15.80 -5.88 0.55
CA GLU A 49 -17.10 -5.46 1.07
C GLU A 49 -16.90 -4.63 2.34
N LEU A 50 -17.49 -3.44 2.34
CA LEU A 50 -17.44 -2.53 3.48
C LEU A 50 -18.64 -2.76 4.41
N PRO A 51 -18.51 -2.52 5.73
CA PRO A 51 -17.33 -2.00 6.42
C PRO A 51 -16.29 -3.09 6.75
N ILE A 52 -15.01 -2.70 6.77
CA ILE A 52 -13.88 -3.63 7.07
C ILE A 52 -14.00 -4.18 8.50
N ILE A 53 -14.43 -3.35 9.45
CA ILE A 53 -14.71 -3.73 10.84
C ILE A 53 -16.24 -3.81 10.98
N LYS A 54 -16.76 -5.02 11.21
CA LYS A 54 -18.20 -5.23 11.41
C LYS A 54 -18.61 -4.82 12.82
N SER A 55 -19.69 -4.05 12.95
CA SER A 55 -20.33 -3.80 14.25
C SER A 55 -21.00 -5.08 14.76
N LYS A 56 -20.94 -5.33 16.07
CA LYS A 56 -21.74 -6.38 16.73
C LYS A 56 -23.23 -6.01 16.81
N GLN A 57 -23.52 -4.71 16.79
CA GLN A 57 -24.87 -4.15 16.79
C GLN A 57 -24.98 -3.17 15.61
N PRO A 58 -25.21 -3.66 14.39
CA PRO A 58 -25.43 -2.80 13.24
C PRO A 58 -26.81 -2.12 13.36
N GLY A 59 -26.88 -0.84 13.01
CA GLY A 59 -28.11 -0.05 13.08
C GLY A 59 -27.86 1.41 12.74
N ILE A 60 -28.93 2.15 12.42
CA ILE A 60 -28.89 3.59 12.17
C ILE A 60 -29.52 4.28 13.38
N LEU A 61 -28.74 5.10 14.07
CA LEU A 61 -29.27 5.97 15.12
C LEU A 61 -29.81 7.25 14.46
N ARG A 62 -31.13 7.44 14.48
CA ARG A 62 -31.78 8.64 13.98
C ARG A 62 -31.91 9.66 15.11
N LEU A 63 -30.97 10.60 15.18
CA LEU A 63 -31.00 11.69 16.15
C LEU A 63 -31.53 12.97 15.49
N THR A 64 -32.42 13.67 16.19
CA THR A 64 -32.72 15.09 15.93
C THR A 64 -31.75 15.96 16.72
N ASN A 65 -31.58 17.22 16.31
CA ASN A 65 -30.64 18.13 16.99
C ASN A 65 -30.94 18.28 18.49
N GLU A 66 -32.23 18.30 18.86
CA GLU A 66 -32.69 18.38 20.25
C GLU A 66 -32.28 17.13 21.05
N ALA A 67 -32.43 15.94 20.46
CA ALA A 67 -32.12 14.67 21.11
C ALA A 67 -30.61 14.45 21.36
N ILE A 68 -29.73 15.18 20.66
CA ILE A 68 -28.27 15.05 20.87
C ILE A 68 -27.88 15.52 22.29
N TYR A 69 -28.55 16.56 22.80
CA TYR A 69 -28.26 17.12 24.12
C TYR A 69 -28.70 16.20 25.28
N GLU A 70 -29.57 15.24 25.03
CA GLU A 70 -29.98 14.24 26.04
C GLU A 70 -28.97 13.09 26.16
N VAL A 71 -28.22 12.81 25.08
CA VAL A 71 -27.32 11.65 24.99
C VAL A 71 -25.89 11.99 25.40
N ILE A 72 -25.50 13.27 25.31
CA ILE A 72 -24.15 13.71 25.65
C ILE A 72 -24.22 14.59 26.91
N PRO A 73 -23.58 14.20 28.03
CA PRO A 73 -23.42 15.10 29.17
C PRO A 73 -22.44 16.21 28.78
N PHE A 74 -22.94 17.43 28.59
CA PHE A 74 -22.09 18.60 28.50
C PHE A 74 -21.67 19.05 29.92
N PRO A 75 -20.42 19.49 30.13
CA PRO A 75 -19.99 20.16 31.35
C PRO A 75 -20.63 21.54 31.52
#